data_AF-A0A5N4CAY0-F1
#
_entry.id   AF-A0A5N4CAY0-F1
#
_cell.length_a   1.000
_cell.length_b   1.000
_cell.length_c   1.000
_cell.angle_alpha   90.00
_cell.angle_beta   90.00
_cell.angle_gamma   90.00
#
_symmetry.space_group_name_H-M   'P 1'
#
loop_
_entity.id
_entity.type
_entity.pdbx_description
1 polymer ?
#
loop_
_entity_poly.entity_id
_entity_poly.type
_entity_poly.pdbx_seq_one_letter_code
_entity_poly.pdbx_strand_id
1 'polypeptide(L)' 'MPVMEDSLLQDGELTTGLCTKSTGGAPTFNITVIMTAKTLVLLMGKEGVHGGRINKKRCGVASHLRRPQY' A
#
# COMPACT_ATOMS: atom_id res chain seq x y z
N MET A 1 14.33 1.29 -1.16
CA MET A 1 13.00 1.21 -1.79
C MET A 1 12.69 2.59 -2.37
N PRO A 2 12.31 2.76 -3.65
CA PRO A 2 11.66 4.00 -4.06
C PRO A 2 10.27 4.10 -3.40
N VAL A 3 9.98 5.25 -2.80
CA VAL A 3 8.66 5.60 -2.25
C VAL A 3 7.91 6.33 -3.36
N MET A 4 6.72 5.86 -3.70
CA MET A 4 5.93 6.38 -4.81
C MET A 4 4.93 7.45 -4.34
N GLU A 5 4.42 7.33 -3.12
CA GLU A 5 3.46 8.24 -2.49
C GLU A 5 3.54 8.05 -0.98
N ASP A 6 3.62 9.13 -0.20
CA ASP A 6 3.75 9.06 1.26
C ASP A 6 2.73 9.97 1.96
N SER A 7 1.59 9.39 2.34
CA SER A 7 0.55 10.05 3.14
C SER A 7 0.45 9.44 4.55
N LEU A 8 1.39 8.58 4.95
CA LEU A 8 1.25 7.69 6.11
C LEU A 8 0.86 8.37 7.44
N LEU A 9 1.29 9.61 7.64
CA LEU A 9 1.03 10.42 8.84
C LEU A 9 0.05 11.58 8.59
N GLN A 10 -0.54 11.66 7.40
CA GLN A 10 -1.50 12.68 7.05
C GLN A 10 -2.87 12.30 7.64
N ASP A 11 -3.49 13.25 8.35
CA ASP A 11 -4.78 13.01 9.00
C ASP A 11 -5.83 12.60 7.96
N GLY A 12 -6.51 11.47 8.21
CA GLY A 12 -7.49 10.91 7.29
C GLY A 12 -6.95 9.98 6.19
N GLU A 13 -5.66 10.01 5.81
CA GLU A 13 -5.11 9.17 4.73
C GLU A 13 -3.83 8.42 5.14
N LEU A 14 -3.96 7.48 6.08
CA LEU A 14 -2.86 6.70 6.64
C LEU A 14 -2.28 5.65 5.67
N THR A 15 -1.77 6.05 4.51
CA THR A 15 -1.31 5.09 3.50
C THR A 15 0.00 5.50 2.81
N THR A 16 0.90 4.54 2.55
CA THR A 16 2.13 4.76 1.77
C THR A 16 2.32 3.72 0.66
N GLY A 17 2.83 4.14 -0.49
CA GLY A 17 3.05 3.33 -1.68
C GLY A 17 4.54 3.10 -1.91
N LEU A 18 4.96 1.84 -1.99
CA LEU A 18 6.35 1.43 -2.17
C LEU A 18 6.49 0.55 -3.41
N CYS A 19 7.70 0.45 -3.94
CA CYS A 19 8.05 -0.56 -4.94
C CYS A 19 9.30 -1.33 -4.50
N THR A 20 9.31 -2.64 -4.72
CA THR A 20 10.49 -3.46 -4.42
C THR A 20 11.64 -3.12 -5.37
N LYS A 21 12.87 -3.31 -4.88
CA LYS A 21 14.06 -3.28 -5.73
C LYS A 21 14.49 -4.72 -6.03
N SER A 22 14.96 -4.95 -7.24
CA SER A 22 15.49 -6.23 -7.68
C SER A 22 16.82 -6.02 -8.43
N THR A 23 17.58 -7.10 -8.58
CA THR A 23 18.84 -7.14 -9.33
C THR A 23 18.71 -8.13 -10.48
N GLY A 24 19.44 -7.93 -11.58
CA GLY A 24 19.51 -8.92 -12.65
C GLY A 24 18.22 -9.09 -13.46
N GLY A 25 17.40 -8.05 -13.57
CA GLY A 25 16.16 -8.07 -14.37
C GLY A 25 14.99 -8.83 -13.74
N ALA A 26 15.11 -9.26 -12.48
CA ALA A 26 14.01 -9.89 -11.76
C ALA A 26 12.83 -8.92 -11.58
N PRO A 27 11.58 -9.42 -11.48
CA PRO A 27 10.40 -8.57 -11.42
C PRO A 27 10.38 -7.67 -10.17
N THR A 28 9.82 -6.47 -10.32
CA THR A 28 9.53 -5.56 -9.21
C THR A 28 8.03 -5.53 -8.90
N PHE A 29 7.70 -5.28 -7.64
CA PHE A 29 6.34 -5.35 -7.13
C PHE A 29 5.98 -4.05 -6.43
N ASN A 30 4.79 -3.56 -6.74
CA ASN A 30 4.19 -2.45 -6.01
C ASN A 30 3.62 -2.98 -4.69
N ILE A 31 3.96 -2.30 -3.59
CA ILE A 31 3.49 -2.57 -2.24
C ILE A 31 2.70 -1.35 -1.77
N THR A 32 1.61 -1.62 -1.08
CA THR A 32 0.79 -0.61 -0.43
C THR A 32 0.72 -0.92 1.05
N VAL A 33 1.06 0.06 1.87
CA VAL A 33 0.95 -0.01 3.32
C VAL A 33 -0.19 0.89 3.75
N ILE A 34 -1.01 0.40 4.68
CA ILE A 34 -2.14 1.10 5.28
C ILE A 34 -1.95 1.04 6.79
N MET A 35 -1.89 2.19 7.46
CA MET A 35 -1.95 2.30 8.90
C MET A 35 -3.40 2.46 9.35
N THR A 36 -3.72 1.78 10.45
CA THR A 36 -4.97 1.92 11.21
C THR A 36 -4.59 2.32 12.64
N ALA A 37 -5.55 2.42 13.57
CA ALA A 37 -5.23 2.84 14.92
C ALA A 37 -4.34 1.82 15.66
N LYS A 38 -4.45 0.52 15.34
CA LYS A 38 -3.74 -0.58 16.02
C LYS A 38 -2.95 -1.49 15.10
N THR A 39 -3.12 -1.40 13.78
CA THR A 39 -2.49 -2.34 12.84
C THR A 39 -1.88 -1.67 11.60
N LEU A 40 -0.86 -2.33 11.05
CA LEU A 40 -0.26 -2.07 9.75
C LEU A 40 -0.66 -3.17 8.78
N VAL A 41 -1.29 -2.79 7.67
CA VAL A 41 -1.73 -3.73 6.63
C VAL A 41 -0.90 -3.53 5.37
N LEU A 42 -0.29 -4.61 4.89
CA LEU A 42 0.57 -4.62 3.71
C LEU A 42 -0.10 -5.42 2.58
N LEU A 43 -0.24 -4.79 1.41
CA LEU A 43 -0.68 -5.44 0.17
C LEU A 43 0.43 -5.38 -0.86
N MET A 44 0.82 -6.54 -1.40
CA MET A 44 1.74 -6.63 -2.54
C MET A 44 0.96 -7.02 -3.79
N GLY A 45 1.15 -6.29 -4.88
CA GLY A 45 0.62 -6.68 -6.18
C GLY A 45 1.34 -7.90 -6.75
N LYS A 46 0.66 -8.69 -7.58
CA LYS A 46 1.34 -9.65 -8.47
C LYS A 46 2.18 -8.90 -9.51
N GLU A 47 3.09 -9.63 -10.15
CA GLU A 47 3.91 -9.13 -11.26
C GLU A 47 3.04 -8.46 -12.35
N GLY A 48 3.50 -7.33 -12.88
CA GLY A 48 2.81 -6.57 -13.92
C GLY A 48 1.53 -5.84 -13.49
N VAL A 49 1.13 -5.91 -12.21
CA VAL A 49 -0.02 -5.14 -11.71
C VAL A 49 0.37 -3.69 -11.51
N HIS A 50 -0.21 -2.81 -12.32
CA HIS A 50 0.01 -1.37 -12.26
C HIS A 50 -0.41 -0.78 -10.90
N GLY A 51 0.40 0.12 -10.35
CA GLY A 51 0.23 0.69 -9.00
C GLY A 51 -1.15 1.31 -8.76
N GLY A 52 -1.73 1.97 -9.78
CA GLY A 52 -3.08 2.53 -9.70
C GLY A 52 -4.18 1.50 -9.42
N ARG A 53 -3.99 0.23 -9.83
CA ARG A 53 -4.95 -0.86 -9.59
C ARG A 53 -4.86 -1.41 -8.16
N ILE A 54 -3.70 -1.29 -7.52
CA ILE A 54 -3.49 -1.63 -6.10
C ILE A 54 -4.03 -0.51 -5.22
N ASN A 55 -3.85 0.75 -5.64
CA ASN A 55 -4.42 1.91 -4.96
C ASN A 55 -5.96 1.86 -4.89
N LYS A 56 -6.64 1.39 -5.94
CA LYS A 56 -8.11 1.22 -5.91
C LYS A 56 -8.56 0.14 -4.90
N LYS A 57 -7.74 -0.90 -4.66
CA LYS A 57 -8.01 -1.95 -3.65
C LYS A 57 -7.70 -1.47 -2.22
N ARG A 58 -6.80 -0.51 -2.07
CA ARG A 58 -6.43 0.19 -0.82
C ARG A 58 -7.63 0.87 -0.17
N CYS A 59 -8.45 1.56 -0.95
CA CYS A 59 -9.64 2.27 -0.47
C CYS A 59 -10.66 1.32 0.18
N GLY A 60 -10.86 0.12 -0.41
CA GLY A 60 -11.75 -0.90 0.14
C GLY A 60 -11.23 -1.51 1.45
N VAL A 61 -9.95 -1.88 1.50
CA VAL A 61 -9.33 -2.47 2.70
C VAL A 61 -9.28 -1.47 3.86
N ALA A 62 -8.89 -0.22 3.60
CA ALA A 62 -8.90 0.83 4.60
C ALA A 62 -10.33 1.10 5.14
N SER A 63 -11.33 1.15 4.25
CA SER A 63 -12.73 1.34 4.64
C SER A 63 -13.28 0.19 5.49
N HIS A 64 -12.90 -1.05 5.18
CA HIS A 64 -13.30 -2.22 5.97
C HIS A 64 -12.63 -2.27 7.35
N LEU A 65 -11.39 -1.81 7.47
CA LEU A 65 -10.63 -1.85 8.72
C LEU A 65 -10.91 -0.65 9.64
N ARG A 66 -11.34 0.49 9.10
CA ARG A 66 -11.75 1.66 9.90
C ARG A 66 -13.16 1.54 10.50
N ARG A 67 -14.00 0.65 9.96
CA ARG A 67 -15.40 0.44 10.41
C ARG A 67 -15.50 -0.24 11.78
N PRO A 68 -14.83 -1.38 12.02
CA PRO A 68 -14.55 -1.80 13.38
C PRO A 68 -13.42 -0.88 13.91
N GLN A 69 -13.48 -0.40 15.14
CA GLN A 69 -12.48 0.52 15.72
C GLN A 69 -11.12 -0.18 15.96
N TYR A 70 -10.49 -0.64 14.89
CA TYR A 70 -9.13 -1.18 14.84
C TYR A 70 -8.11 -0.08 14.58
#